data_AF-A0A7S3GDD9-F1
#
_entry.id   AF-A0A7S3GDD9-F1
#
_cell.length_a   1.000
_cell.length_b   1.000
_cell.length_c   1.000
_cell.angle_alpha   90.00
_cell.angle_beta   90.00
_cell.angle_gamma   90.00
#
_symmetry.space_group_name_H-M   'P 1'
#
loop_
_entity.id
_entity.type
_entity.pdbx_description
1 polymer ?
#
loop_
_entity_poly.entity_id
_entity_poly.type
_entity_poly.pdbx_seq_one_letter_code
_entity_poly.pdbx_strand_id
1 'polypeptide(L)'
;MFHPAPQEEFVKSTDLATAEADHGILTESLEELLSAEGVLHQVKANLEVAAEVVQCRLPASRSVQGGHKNSLLELRRVHEKISEVNEQLLQVHNEAERVREEISRKEIEVLTLRSGYEEETIKVAVESEMLSNACGGIVAISELQV
;
A
#
# COMPACT_ATOMS: atom_id res chain seq x y z
N MET A 1 44.53 9.26 -17.18
CA MET A 1 43.38 10.17 -17.34
C MET A 1 42.19 9.45 -16.70
N PHE A 2 41.57 10.05 -15.68
CA PHE A 2 40.41 9.46 -15.01
C PHE A 2 39.22 9.58 -15.97
N HIS A 3 38.62 8.45 -16.36
CA HIS A 3 37.30 8.46 -17.00
C HIS A 3 36.25 8.73 -15.93
N PRO A 4 35.47 9.82 -16.02
CA PRO A 4 34.28 9.96 -15.20
C PRO A 4 33.16 9.11 -15.81
N ALA A 5 32.84 7.99 -15.18
CA ALA A 5 31.50 7.38 -15.19
C ALA A 5 31.31 6.83 -13.77
N PRO A 6 30.13 6.87 -13.10
CA PRO A 6 28.78 6.96 -13.65
C PRO A 6 27.79 7.71 -12.70
N GLN A 7 27.71 9.05 -12.73
CA GLN A 7 26.79 9.73 -11.79
C GLN A 7 25.31 9.55 -12.15
N GLU A 8 24.96 9.43 -13.44
CA GLU A 8 23.57 9.28 -13.88
C GLU A 8 23.00 7.87 -13.67
N GLU A 9 23.79 6.81 -13.88
CA GLU A 9 23.37 5.42 -13.60
C GLU A 9 23.18 5.18 -12.10
N PHE A 10 24.01 5.79 -11.24
CA PHE A 10 23.90 5.64 -9.79
C PHE A 10 22.66 6.35 -9.22
N VAL A 11 22.31 7.53 -9.75
CA VAL A 11 21.12 8.29 -9.34
C VAL A 11 19.84 7.59 -9.79
N LYS A 12 19.79 7.13 -11.05
CA LYS A 12 18.65 6.31 -11.51
C LYS A 12 18.48 5.12 -10.58
N SER A 13 19.55 4.31 -10.36
CA SER A 13 19.59 3.10 -9.48
C SER A 13 18.93 3.33 -8.12
N THR A 14 19.25 4.46 -7.48
CA THR A 14 18.68 4.84 -6.19
C THR A 14 17.22 5.26 -6.25
N ASP A 15 16.76 5.86 -7.36
CA ASP A 15 15.37 6.29 -7.52
C ASP A 15 14.40 5.10 -7.62
N LEU A 16 14.80 4.03 -8.34
CA LEU A 16 13.99 2.80 -8.43
C LEU A 16 13.90 2.09 -7.09
N ALA A 17 15.04 1.91 -6.41
CA ALA A 17 15.07 1.26 -5.10
C ALA A 17 14.23 2.02 -4.07
N THR A 18 14.22 3.36 -4.14
CA THR A 18 13.38 4.20 -3.27
C THR A 18 11.90 4.04 -3.61
N ALA A 19 11.52 4.08 -4.89
CA ALA A 19 10.14 3.90 -5.31
C ALA A 19 9.58 2.51 -4.95
N GLU A 20 10.40 1.45 -5.04
CA GLU A 20 10.04 0.10 -4.62
C GLU A 20 9.89 -0.01 -3.10
N ALA A 21 10.76 0.65 -2.32
CA ALA A 21 10.64 0.71 -0.87
C ALA A 21 9.37 1.45 -0.43
N ASP A 22 9.08 2.60 -1.03
CA ASP A 22 7.85 3.38 -0.78
C ASP A 22 6.60 2.55 -1.10
N HIS A 23 6.60 1.83 -2.22
CA HIS A 23 5.49 0.92 -2.59
C HIS A 23 5.27 -0.17 -1.54
N GLY A 24 6.36 -0.76 -1.04
CA GLY A 24 6.33 -1.76 0.03
C GLY A 24 5.69 -1.20 1.31
N ILE A 25 6.14 -0.03 1.76
CA ILE A 25 5.62 0.64 2.96
C ILE A 25 4.12 0.95 2.82
N LEU A 26 3.68 1.45 1.66
CA LEU A 26 2.27 1.73 1.41
C LEU A 26 1.43 0.45 1.41
N THR A 27 1.96 -0.64 0.87
CA THR A 27 1.27 -1.95 0.85
C THR A 27 1.10 -2.50 2.27
N GLU A 28 2.15 -2.46 3.09
CA GLU A 28 2.07 -2.84 4.51
C GLU A 28 1.06 -1.97 5.27
N SER A 29 1.07 -0.65 5.02
CA SER A 29 0.11 0.28 5.62
C SER A 29 -1.34 -0.06 5.24
N LEU A 30 -1.59 -0.47 3.99
CA LEU A 30 -2.92 -0.89 3.56
C LEU A 30 -3.36 -2.19 4.26
N GLU A 31 -2.46 -3.15 4.44
CA GLU A 31 -2.77 -4.39 5.18
C GLU A 31 -3.17 -4.10 6.63
N GLU A 32 -2.45 -3.19 7.30
CA GLU A 32 -2.79 -2.75 8.66
C GLU A 32 -4.17 -2.08 8.73
N LEU A 33 -4.49 -1.21 7.78
CA LEU A 33 -5.79 -0.54 7.70
C LEU A 33 -6.94 -1.53 7.48
N LEU A 34 -6.78 -2.49 6.57
CA LEU A 34 -7.78 -3.54 6.32
C LEU A 34 -7.97 -4.44 7.54
N SER A 35 -6.89 -4.74 8.26
CA SER A 35 -6.95 -5.48 9.52
C SER A 35 -7.75 -4.71 10.59
N ALA A 36 -7.47 -3.41 10.74
CA ALA A 36 -8.20 -2.54 11.65
C ALA A 36 -9.70 -2.44 11.29
N GLU A 37 -10.02 -2.31 10.00
CA GLU A 37 -11.40 -2.32 9.49
C GLU A 37 -12.12 -3.63 9.87
N GLY A 38 -11.46 -4.77 9.69
CA GLY A 38 -11.97 -6.08 10.10
C GLY A 38 -12.27 -6.18 11.61
N VAL A 39 -11.38 -5.67 12.45
CA VAL A 39 -11.59 -5.60 13.91
C VAL A 39 -12.80 -4.73 14.25
N LEU A 40 -12.92 -3.56 13.63
CA LEU A 40 -14.05 -2.65 13.86
C LEU A 40 -15.39 -3.27 13.44
N HIS A 41 -15.42 -4.00 12.32
CA HIS A 41 -16.61 -4.77 11.93
C HIS A 41 -17.01 -5.82 12.97
N GLN A 42 -16.05 -6.54 13.56
CA GLN A 42 -16.32 -7.50 14.62
C GLN A 42 -16.84 -6.82 15.89
N VAL A 43 -16.26 -5.68 16.27
CA VAL A 43 -16.72 -4.89 17.43
C VAL A 43 -18.15 -4.42 17.21
N LYS A 44 -18.47 -3.92 16.02
CA LYS A 44 -19.84 -3.52 15.65
C LYS A 44 -20.82 -4.68 15.77
N ALA A 45 -20.50 -5.85 15.21
CA ALA A 45 -21.34 -7.04 15.31
C ALA A 45 -21.59 -7.45 16.77
N ASN A 46 -20.55 -7.39 17.62
CA ASN A 46 -20.69 -7.68 19.05
C ASN A 46 -21.60 -6.67 19.76
N LEU A 47 -21.51 -5.39 19.40
CA LEU A 47 -22.39 -4.35 19.94
C LEU A 47 -23.84 -4.52 19.48
N GLU A 48 -24.08 -4.91 18.23
CA GLU A 48 -25.41 -5.21 17.71
C GLU A 48 -26.07 -6.38 18.45
N VAL A 49 -25.32 -7.46 18.71
CA VAL A 49 -25.79 -8.57 19.56
C VAL A 49 -26.09 -8.08 20.98
N ALA A 50 -25.24 -7.22 21.55
CA ALA A 50 -25.50 -6.67 22.88
C ALA A 50 -26.78 -5.80 22.91
N ALA A 51 -27.04 -5.02 21.86
CA ALA A 51 -28.26 -4.24 21.72
C ALA A 51 -29.49 -5.15 21.67
N GLU A 52 -29.44 -6.22 20.86
CA GLU A 52 -30.52 -7.22 20.76
C GLU A 52 -30.80 -7.87 22.12
N VAL A 53 -29.76 -8.30 22.84
CA VAL A 53 -29.89 -8.88 24.18
C VAL A 53 -30.55 -7.91 25.17
N VAL A 54 -30.15 -6.64 25.16
CA VAL A 54 -30.77 -5.60 26.00
C VAL A 54 -32.23 -5.38 25.60
N GLN A 55 -32.53 -5.39 24.30
CA GLN A 55 -33.86 -5.19 23.77
C GLN A 55 -34.80 -6.36 24.10
N CYS A 56 -34.34 -7.61 24.00
CA CYS A 56 -35.10 -8.80 24.41
C CYS A 56 -35.44 -8.82 25.91
N ARG A 57 -34.64 -8.14 26.74
CA ARG A 57 -34.88 -7.99 28.18
C ARG A 57 -35.88 -6.90 28.53
N LEU A 58 -36.30 -6.06 27.57
CA LEU A 58 -37.40 -5.11 27.75
C LEU A 58 -38.73 -5.88 27.71
N PRO A 59 -39.49 -5.96 28.81
CA PRO A 59 -40.82 -6.58 28.81
C PRO A 59 -41.75 -5.88 27.81
N ALA A 60 -42.55 -6.66 27.09
CA ALA A 60 -43.59 -6.16 26.19
C ALA A 60 -44.71 -5.37 26.91
N SER A 61 -44.78 -5.43 28.25
CA SER A 61 -45.86 -4.88 29.06
C SER A 61 -45.48 -3.58 29.77
N ARG A 62 -46.37 -2.57 29.68
CA ARG A 62 -46.27 -1.18 30.16
C ARG A 62 -46.03 -0.96 31.68
N SER A 63 -45.72 -1.97 32.48
CA SER A 63 -45.80 -1.88 33.94
C SER A 63 -44.55 -2.37 34.66
N VAL A 64 -43.41 -1.67 34.54
CA VAL A 64 -42.34 -1.66 35.57
C VAL A 64 -41.54 -0.34 35.46
N GLN A 65 -41.74 0.62 36.35
CA GLN A 65 -41.19 1.99 36.20
C GLN A 65 -39.69 2.17 36.59
N GLY A 66 -38.96 1.12 36.97
CA GLY A 66 -37.54 1.21 37.37
C GLY A 66 -36.56 0.50 36.41
N GLY A 67 -36.77 -0.80 36.19
CA GLY A 67 -35.88 -1.64 35.37
C GLY A 67 -35.82 -1.24 33.90
N HIS A 68 -36.94 -0.76 33.33
CA HIS A 68 -37.00 -0.33 31.93
C HIS A 68 -36.15 0.90 31.65
N LYS A 69 -36.05 1.84 32.61
CA LYS A 69 -35.23 3.04 32.43
C LYS A 69 -33.76 2.66 32.30
N ASN A 70 -33.29 1.69 33.08
CA ASN A 70 -31.90 1.23 33.02
C ASN A 70 -31.60 0.51 31.70
N SER A 71 -32.47 -0.41 31.26
CA SER A 71 -32.29 -1.09 29.97
C SER A 71 -32.38 -0.13 28.78
N LEU A 72 -33.22 0.91 28.83
CA LEU A 72 -33.26 1.95 27.80
C LEU A 72 -32.00 2.84 27.79
N LEU A 73 -31.44 3.14 28.97
CA LEU A 73 -30.16 3.86 29.08
C LEU A 73 -29.00 2.99 28.56
N GLU A 74 -29.01 1.70 28.85
CA GLU A 74 -28.03 0.74 28.30
C GLU A 74 -28.15 0.64 26.78
N LEU A 75 -29.36 0.51 26.25
CA LEU A 75 -29.60 0.48 24.80
C LEU A 75 -29.11 1.77 24.13
N ARG A 76 -29.36 2.94 24.74
CA ARG A 76 -28.84 4.23 24.25
C ARG A 76 -27.31 4.23 24.21
N ARG A 77 -26.64 3.78 25.28
CA ARG A 77 -25.17 3.70 25.32
C ARG A 77 -24.61 2.76 24.26
N VAL A 78 -25.28 1.63 24.02
CA VAL A 78 -24.85 0.70 22.97
C VAL A 78 -25.01 1.35 21.59
N HIS A 79 -26.12 2.05 21.33
CA HIS A 79 -26.30 2.78 20.08
C HIS A 79 -25.26 3.90 19.89
N GLU A 80 -24.94 4.67 20.93
CA GLU A 80 -23.88 5.70 20.89
C GLU A 80 -22.53 5.08 20.48
N LYS A 81 -22.16 3.94 21.08
CA LYS A 81 -20.95 3.21 20.71
C LYS A 81 -20.98 2.66 19.28
N ILE A 82 -22.12 2.17 18.81
CA ILE A 82 -22.28 1.73 17.42
C ILE A 82 -22.06 2.92 16.47
N SER A 83 -22.60 4.09 16.79
CA SER A 83 -22.37 5.32 16.02
C SER A 83 -20.89 5.70 15.99
N GLU A 84 -20.19 5.70 17.13
CA GLU A 84 -18.74 5.96 17.21
C GLU A 84 -17.93 4.96 16.36
N VAL A 85 -18.25 3.66 16.43
CA VAL A 85 -17.59 2.63 15.62
C VAL A 85 -17.87 2.81 14.13
N ASN A 86 -19.08 3.24 13.74
CA ASN A 86 -19.38 3.55 12.33
C ASN A 86 -18.58 4.75 11.81
N GLU A 87 -18.37 5.78 12.64
CA GLU A 87 -17.52 6.92 12.28
C GLU A 87 -16.06 6.48 12.10
N GLN A 88 -15.55 5.62 12.99
CA GLN A 88 -14.21 5.05 12.88
C GLN A 88 -14.06 4.17 11.62
N LEU A 89 -15.05 3.32 11.34
CA LEU A 89 -15.07 2.51 10.11
C LEU A 89 -14.99 3.39 8.86
N LEU A 90 -15.79 4.46 8.81
CA LEU A 90 -15.76 5.40 7.68
C LEU A 90 -14.39 6.06 7.53
N GLN A 91 -13.75 6.46 8.64
CA GLN A 91 -12.41 7.05 8.62
C GLN A 91 -11.35 6.07 8.11
N VAL A 92 -11.32 4.85 8.66
CA VAL A 92 -10.37 3.80 8.24
C VAL A 92 -10.58 3.42 6.78
N HIS A 93 -11.84 3.27 6.36
CA HIS A 93 -12.19 2.96 4.98
C HIS A 93 -11.70 4.04 4.01
N ASN A 94 -11.97 5.31 4.32
CA ASN A 94 -11.53 6.43 3.49
C ASN A 94 -9.99 6.50 3.39
N GLU A 95 -9.29 6.24 4.50
CA GLU A 95 -7.83 6.22 4.49
C GLU A 95 -7.29 5.03 3.69
N ALA A 96 -7.92 3.86 3.79
CA ALA A 96 -7.55 2.68 2.98
C ALA A 96 -7.73 2.95 1.48
N GLU A 97 -8.82 3.62 1.08
CA GLU A 97 -9.00 4.05 -0.32
C GLU A 97 -7.93 5.06 -0.75
N ARG A 98 -7.62 6.05 0.09
CA ARG A 98 -6.54 7.02 -0.18
C ARG A 98 -5.19 6.34 -0.40
N VAL A 99 -4.85 5.37 0.45
CA VAL A 99 -3.61 4.59 0.35
C VAL A 99 -3.64 3.70 -0.90
N ARG A 100 -4.76 3.06 -1.25
CA ARG A 100 -4.90 2.28 -2.50
C ARG A 100 -4.63 3.11 -3.75
N GLU A 101 -5.15 4.33 -3.80
CA GLU A 101 -4.84 5.25 -4.90
C GLU A 101 -3.36 5.63 -4.95
N GLU A 102 -2.72 5.78 -3.78
CA GLU A 102 -1.29 6.09 -3.67
C GLU A 102 -0.42 4.92 -4.13
N ILE A 103 -0.76 3.69 -3.73
CA ILE A 103 -0.16 2.47 -4.24
C ILE A 103 -0.27 2.42 -5.76
N SER A 104 -1.47 2.65 -6.31
CA SER A 104 -1.69 2.60 -7.76
C SER A 104 -0.82 3.62 -8.51
N ARG A 105 -0.66 4.83 -7.97
CA ARG A 105 0.26 5.84 -8.54
C ARG A 105 1.72 5.39 -8.44
N LYS A 106 2.12 4.82 -7.30
CA LYS A 106 3.48 4.35 -7.07
C LYS A 106 3.83 3.13 -7.93
N GLU A 107 2.87 2.25 -8.20
CA GLU A 107 3.04 1.13 -9.14
C GLU A 107 3.36 1.62 -10.55
N ILE A 108 2.65 2.64 -11.03
CA ILE A 108 2.93 3.26 -12.33
C ILE A 108 4.34 3.87 -12.35
N GLU A 109 4.75 4.54 -11.27
CA GLU A 109 6.10 5.11 -11.13
C GLU A 109 7.18 4.03 -11.20
N VAL A 110 7.04 2.96 -10.41
CA VAL A 110 7.97 1.81 -10.41
C VAL A 110 8.06 1.17 -11.80
N LEU A 111 6.93 0.93 -12.47
CA LEU A 111 6.91 0.36 -13.81
C LEU A 111 7.60 1.27 -14.84
N THR A 112 7.34 2.58 -14.75
CA THR A 112 7.94 3.57 -15.66
C THR A 112 9.46 3.61 -15.48
N LEU A 113 9.93 3.64 -14.23
CA LEU A 113 11.34 3.59 -13.92
C LEU A 113 11.95 2.30 -14.48
N ARG A 114 11.42 1.11 -14.11
CA ARG A 114 11.93 -0.19 -14.60
C ARG A 114 12.07 -0.25 -16.12
N SER A 115 11.06 0.17 -16.86
CA SER A 115 11.12 0.22 -18.33
C SER A 115 12.27 1.09 -18.84
N GLY A 116 12.51 2.24 -18.20
CA GLY A 116 13.63 3.11 -18.54
C GLY A 116 15.00 2.47 -18.28
N TYR A 117 15.14 1.64 -17.24
CA TYR A 117 16.38 0.89 -17.02
C TYR A 117 16.59 -0.22 -18.03
N GLU A 118 15.54 -0.95 -18.39
CA GLU A 118 15.66 -2.04 -19.36
C GLU A 118 16.13 -1.49 -20.72
N GLU A 119 15.57 -0.36 -21.18
CA GLU A 119 16.00 0.30 -22.41
C GLU A 119 17.46 0.77 -22.35
N GLU A 120 17.89 1.37 -21.24
CA GLU A 120 19.27 1.83 -21.05
C GLU A 120 20.25 0.65 -21.01
N THR A 121 19.90 -0.42 -20.29
CA THR A 121 20.74 -1.62 -20.17
C THR A 121 20.96 -2.27 -21.53
N ILE A 122 19.93 -2.32 -22.38
CA ILE A 122 20.04 -2.82 -23.75
C ILE A 122 20.94 -1.91 -24.59
N LYS A 123 20.80 -0.58 -24.50
CA LYS A 123 21.67 0.37 -25.23
C LYS A 123 23.14 0.19 -24.85
N VAL A 124 23.45 0.15 -23.55
CA VAL A 124 24.81 -0.04 -23.04
C VAL A 124 25.40 -1.37 -23.51
N ALA A 125 24.60 -2.44 -23.52
CA ALA A 125 25.03 -3.74 -24.02
C ALA A 125 25.37 -3.70 -25.52
N VAL A 126 24.52 -3.07 -26.34
CA VAL A 126 24.74 -2.92 -27.79
C VAL A 126 25.96 -2.04 -28.07
N GLU A 127 26.11 -0.91 -27.39
CA GLU A 127 27.27 -0.02 -27.55
C GLU A 127 28.58 -0.72 -27.15
N SER A 128 28.55 -1.50 -26.06
CA SER A 128 29.71 -2.29 -25.60
C SER A 128 30.08 -3.38 -26.60
N GLU A 129 29.10 -4.04 -27.22
CA GLU A 129 29.33 -5.05 -28.26
C GLU A 129 29.88 -4.41 -29.56
N MET A 130 29.37 -3.24 -29.96
CA MET A 130 29.89 -2.50 -31.11
C MET A 130 31.34 -2.03 -30.88
N LEU A 131 31.66 -1.55 -29.67
CA LEU A 131 33.03 -1.17 -29.29
C LEU A 131 33.95 -2.39 -29.26
N SER A 132 33.48 -3.53 -28.73
CA SER A 132 34.23 -4.79 -28.73
C SER A 132 34.56 -5.27 -30.15
N ASN A 133 33.57 -5.23 -31.05
CA ASN A 133 33.75 -5.61 -32.46
C ASN A 133 34.66 -4.63 -33.23
N ALA A 134 34.57 -3.33 -32.93
CA ALA A 134 35.46 -2.32 -33.52
C ALA A 134 36.92 -2.46 -33.05
N CYS A 135 37.15 -2.80 -31.77
CA CYS A 135 38.49 -3.03 -31.23
C CYS A 135 39.07 -4.40 -31.61
N GLY A 136 38.23 -5.44 -31.79
CA GLY A 136 38.64 -6.74 -32.32
C GLY A 136 39.10 -6.68 -33.78
N GLY A 137 38.55 -5.78 -34.57
CA GLY A 137 38.95 -5.54 -35.96
C GLY A 137 40.32 -4.85 -36.13
N ILE A 138 40.81 -4.13 -35.12
CA ILE A 138 42.11 -3.43 -35.19
C ILE A 138 43.29 -4.38 -34.91
N VAL A 139 43.07 -5.49 -34.19
CA VAL A 139 44.12 -6.49 -33.92
C VAL A 139 44.35 -7.41 -35.13
N ALA A 140 43.35 -7.64 -35.97
CA ALA A 140 43.46 -8.54 -37.14
C ALA A 140 44.22 -7.95 -38.34
N ILE A 141 44.52 -6.64 -38.37
CA ILE A 141 45.23 -6.01 -39.50
C ILE A 141 46.76 -5.94 -39.24
N SER A 142 47.22 -6.24 -38.03
CA SER A 142 48.66 -6.17 -37.69
C SER A 142 49.44 -7.47 -37.91
N GLU A 143 48.78 -8.59 -38.28
CA GLU A 143 49.43 -9.90 -38.47
C GLU A 143 49.53 -10.38 -39.94
N LEU A 144 49.18 -9.52 -40.91
CA LEU A 144 49.23 -9.84 -42.36
C LEU A 144 50.37 -9.13 -43.13
N GLN A 145 51.48 -8.80 -42.46
CA GLN A 145 52.73 -8.41 -43.12
C GLN A 145 53.90 -9.28 -42.61
N VAL A 146 54.06 -10.46 -43.20
CA VAL A 146 55.34 -11.19 -43.30
C VAL A 146 55.47 -11.73 -44.71
#